data_AF-A0A972CI83-F1
#
_entry.id   AF-A0A972CI83-F1
#
_cell.length_a   1.000
_cell.length_b   1.000
_cell.length_c   1.000
_cell.angle_alpha   90.00
_cell.angle_beta   90.00
_cell.angle_gamma   90.00
#
_symmetry.space_group_name_H-M   'P 1'
#
loop_
_entity.id
_entity.type
_entity.pdbx_description
1 polymer ?
#
loop_
_entity_poly.entity_id
_entity_poly.type
_entity_poly.pdbx_seq_one_letter_code
_entity_poly.pdbx_strand_id
1 'polypeptide(L)'
;MFLKYDYFDAFVLMMENCCIALELMKKSLMEYNRNKLKENVDEISKLVGQTEKEKQILIDNLDREFITPIEKTDIVEIAQRIVRLTYYIEDGMNMLCSCDLVPIRNDVLLLVQINQNCCLKLKEVVKELRNFRKSKALIKDLALFYKLLKNGRRSYNQTLYKSYMVYSELKKIFDCFIDIAFILEGVIINNS
;
A
#
# COMPACT_ATOMS: atom_id res chain seq x y z
N MET A 1 13.49 31.84 -3.92
CA MET A 1 12.74 30.84 -4.70
C MET A 1 12.28 29.78 -3.70
N PHE A 2 11.03 29.82 -3.25
CA PHE A 2 10.52 28.75 -2.38
C PHE A 2 10.42 27.49 -3.26
N LEU A 3 11.13 26.43 -2.90
CA LEU A 3 10.91 25.13 -3.53
C LEU A 3 9.46 24.75 -3.22
N LYS A 4 8.64 24.56 -4.26
CA LYS A 4 7.27 24.09 -4.11
C LYS A 4 7.29 22.65 -3.59
N TYR A 5 6.46 22.33 -2.60
CA TYR A 5 6.39 20.97 -2.07
C TYR A 5 5.83 20.02 -3.11
N ASP A 6 6.44 18.86 -3.28
CA ASP A 6 6.03 17.86 -4.27
C ASP A 6 5.20 16.74 -3.62
N TYR A 7 3.88 16.94 -3.60
CA TYR A 7 2.93 15.98 -3.04
C TYR A 7 2.97 14.62 -3.74
N PHE A 8 3.27 14.57 -5.03
CA PHE A 8 3.30 13.32 -5.76
C PHE A 8 4.52 12.49 -5.37
N ASP A 9 5.68 13.13 -5.21
CA ASP A 9 6.89 12.46 -4.75
C ASP A 9 6.74 11.97 -3.31
N ALA A 10 6.05 12.74 -2.45
CA ALA A 10 5.68 12.30 -1.10
C ALA A 10 4.84 11.01 -1.14
N PHE A 11 3.81 10.93 -1.99
CA PHE A 11 3.02 9.69 -2.13
C PHE A 11 3.86 8.50 -2.62
N VAL A 12 4.80 8.73 -3.54
CA VAL A 12 5.70 7.68 -4.04
C VAL A 12 6.59 7.17 -2.93
N LEU A 13 7.17 8.05 -2.11
CA LEU A 13 7.98 7.69 -0.95
C LEU A 13 7.17 6.87 0.08
N MET A 14 5.94 7.30 0.37
CA MET A 14 5.03 6.57 1.25
C MET A 14 4.69 5.17 0.70
N MET A 15 4.45 5.05 -0.61
CA MET A 15 4.21 3.76 -1.27
C MET A 15 5.44 2.86 -1.30
N GLU A 16 6.65 3.43 -1.37
CA GLU A 16 7.91 2.69 -1.29
C GLU A 16 8.05 1.98 0.06
N ASN A 17 7.70 2.66 1.16
CA ASN A 17 7.66 2.04 2.50
C ASN A 17 6.70 0.85 2.54
N CYS A 18 5.50 0.95 1.95
CA CYS A 18 4.57 -0.18 1.84
C CYS A 18 5.18 -1.36 1.06
N CYS A 19 5.90 -1.09 -0.04
CA CYS A 19 6.57 -2.12 -0.83
C CYS A 19 7.66 -2.83 -0.03
N ILE A 20 8.49 -2.08 0.70
CA ILE A 20 9.54 -2.63 1.57
C ILE A 20 8.91 -3.49 2.67
N ALA A 21 7.84 -3.01 3.31
CA ALA A 21 7.15 -3.74 4.37
C ALA A 21 6.58 -5.09 3.86
N LEU A 22 5.97 -5.12 2.68
CA LEU A 22 5.48 -6.36 2.06
C LEU A 22 6.61 -7.30 1.62
N GLU A 23 7.76 -6.76 1.21
CA GLU A 23 8.95 -7.56 0.93
C GLU A 23 9.49 -8.22 2.20
N LEU A 24 9.57 -7.49 3.32
CA LEU A 24 9.96 -8.01 4.62
C LEU A 24 8.98 -9.09 5.10
N MET A 25 7.68 -8.86 4.98
CA MET A 25 6.65 -9.86 5.30
C MET A 25 6.85 -11.14 4.48
N LYS A 26 7.04 -11.03 3.17
CA LYS A 26 7.26 -12.19 2.29
C LYS A 26 8.54 -12.95 2.64
N LYS A 27 9.65 -12.23 2.84
CA LYS A 27 10.94 -12.83 3.25
C LYS A 27 10.80 -13.59 4.57
N SER A 28 10.09 -12.99 5.54
CA SER A 28 9.80 -13.62 6.84
C SER A 28 9.07 -14.95 6.70
N LEU A 29 8.17 -15.07 5.72
CA LEU A 29 7.47 -16.32 5.45
C LEU A 29 8.31 -17.34 4.68
N MET A 30 9.18 -16.91 3.78
CA MET A 30 10.00 -17.83 3.00
C MET A 30 11.15 -18.44 3.82
N GLU A 31 11.80 -17.62 4.66
CA GLU A 31 12.97 -18.03 5.44
C GLU A 31 12.61 -18.57 6.83
N TYR A 32 11.34 -18.42 7.24
CA TYR A 32 10.79 -18.68 8.58
C TYR A 32 11.82 -18.90 9.67
N ASN A 33 12.21 -17.82 10.34
CA ASN A 33 13.06 -17.87 11.51
C ASN A 33 12.40 -17.13 12.66
N ARG A 34 11.87 -17.88 13.63
CA ARG A 34 11.16 -17.34 14.80
C ARG A 34 11.95 -16.24 15.52
N ASN A 35 13.27 -16.34 15.58
CA ASN A 35 14.12 -15.37 16.27
C ASN A 35 14.21 -14.03 15.53
N LYS A 36 14.04 -14.05 14.20
CA LYS A 36 14.08 -12.84 13.35
C LYS A 36 12.71 -12.20 13.13
N LEU A 37 11.62 -12.89 13.47
CA LEU A 37 10.26 -12.39 13.26
C LEU A 37 10.01 -11.08 14.00
N LYS A 38 10.48 -10.97 15.25
CA LYS A 38 10.34 -9.74 16.05
C LYS A 38 11.14 -8.58 15.45
N GLU A 39 12.37 -8.83 15.01
CA GLU A 39 13.20 -7.82 14.34
C GLU A 39 12.51 -7.29 13.07
N ASN A 40 11.89 -8.18 12.28
CA ASN A 40 11.17 -7.78 11.07
C ASN A 40 9.89 -6.99 11.37
N VAL A 41 9.20 -7.27 12.49
CA VAL A 41 8.09 -6.43 12.98
C VAL A 41 8.62 -5.04 13.31
N ASP A 42 9.69 -4.94 14.09
CA ASP A 42 10.28 -3.65 14.50
C ASP A 42 10.73 -2.82 13.27
N GLU A 43 11.26 -3.48 12.23
CA GLU A 43 11.58 -2.81 10.96
C GLU A 43 10.32 -2.29 10.24
N ILE A 44 9.23 -3.06 10.21
CA ILE A 44 7.96 -2.58 9.63
C ILE A 44 7.37 -1.43 10.46
N SER A 45 7.45 -1.46 11.79
CA SER A 45 7.03 -0.35 12.66
C SER A 45 7.80 0.94 12.36
N LYS A 46 9.11 0.85 12.05
CA LYS A 46 9.89 2.02 11.61
C LYS A 46 9.36 2.58 10.28
N LEU A 47 9.00 1.72 9.34
CA LEU A 47 8.41 2.14 8.05
C LEU A 47 7.06 2.82 8.26
N VAL A 48 6.22 2.33 9.16
CA VAL A 48 4.97 2.99 9.57
C VAL A 48 5.25 4.41 10.08
N GLY A 49 6.16 4.56 11.04
CA GLY A 49 6.52 5.88 11.58
C GLY A 49 7.10 6.83 10.53
N GLN A 50 7.88 6.32 9.56
CA GLN A 50 8.38 7.11 8.43
C GLN A 50 7.22 7.58 7.53
N THR A 51 6.29 6.69 7.18
CA THR A 51 5.11 7.04 6.35
C THR A 51 4.21 8.06 7.05
N GLU A 52 4.01 7.94 8.37
CA GLU A 52 3.25 8.92 9.14
C GLU A 52 3.93 10.29 9.19
N LYS A 53 5.24 10.30 9.40
CA LYS A 53 6.02 11.53 9.40
C LYS A 53 5.92 12.24 8.05
N GLU A 54 5.99 11.49 6.95
CA GLU A 54 5.83 12.05 5.60
C GLU A 54 4.43 12.65 5.41
N LYS A 55 3.37 11.98 5.88
CA LYS A 55 2.02 12.56 5.89
C LYS A 55 1.96 13.85 6.71
N GLN A 56 2.62 13.92 7.87
CA GLN A 56 2.63 15.14 8.68
C GLN A 56 3.32 16.30 7.94
N ILE A 57 4.48 16.04 7.33
CA ILE A 57 5.19 17.04 6.50
C ILE A 57 4.29 17.50 5.36
N LEU A 58 3.59 16.57 4.71
CA LEU A 58 2.65 16.88 3.64
C LEU A 58 1.51 17.82 4.13
N ILE A 59 0.91 17.55 5.28
CA ILE A 59 -0.16 18.37 5.86
C ILE A 59 0.36 19.76 6.24
N ASP A 60 1.53 19.84 6.87
CA ASP A 60 2.14 21.12 7.28
C ASP A 60 2.42 22.03 6.07
N ASN A 61 2.73 21.45 4.90
CA ASN A 61 2.89 22.19 3.65
C ASN A 61 1.54 22.59 3.03
N LEU A 62 0.53 21.71 3.06
CA LEU A 62 -0.82 22.03 2.57
C LEU A 62 -1.46 23.22 3.28
N ASP A 63 -1.18 23.38 4.58
CA ASP A 63 -1.71 24.49 5.39
C ASP A 63 -1.13 25.85 4.97
N ARG A 64 0.06 25.85 4.37
CA ARG A 64 0.79 27.06 3.97
C ARG A 64 0.63 27.38 2.48
N GLU A 65 0.20 26.42 1.67
CA GLU A 65 0.04 26.58 0.23
C GLU A 65 -1.40 26.92 -0.18
N PHE A 66 -1.57 28.00 -0.93
CA PHE A 66 -2.87 28.43 -1.46
C PHE A 66 -3.28 27.68 -2.76
N ILE A 67 -2.31 27.22 -3.56
CA ILE A 67 -2.56 26.56 -4.85
C ILE A 67 -1.89 25.19 -4.88
N THR A 68 -2.70 24.13 -4.88
CA THR A 68 -2.26 22.72 -4.92
C THR A 68 -2.45 22.11 -6.31
N PRO A 69 -1.73 21.03 -6.66
CA PRO A 69 -1.83 20.40 -7.99
C PRO A 69 -3.15 19.64 -8.22
N ILE A 70 -3.79 19.19 -7.16
CA ILE A 70 -5.14 18.57 -7.09
C ILE A 70 -5.86 19.10 -5.83
N GLU A 71 -7.10 18.70 -5.59
CA GLU A 71 -7.87 19.14 -4.42
C GLU A 71 -7.17 18.76 -3.10
N LYS A 72 -7.16 19.68 -2.12
CA LYS A 72 -6.51 19.44 -0.81
C LYS A 72 -7.07 18.20 -0.10
N THR A 73 -8.38 17.99 -0.21
CA THR A 73 -9.10 16.84 0.33
C THR A 73 -8.61 15.54 -0.27
N ASP A 74 -8.38 15.49 -1.58
CA ASP A 74 -7.82 14.31 -2.26
C ASP A 74 -6.39 14.03 -1.80
N ILE A 75 -5.56 15.07 -1.64
CA ILE A 75 -4.17 14.91 -1.18
C ILE A 75 -4.14 14.26 0.22
N VAL A 76 -4.96 14.77 1.14
CA VAL A 76 -5.05 14.24 2.50
C VAL A 76 -5.58 12.82 2.51
N GLU A 77 -6.63 12.53 1.73
CA GLU A 77 -7.25 11.21 1.68
C GLU A 77 -6.30 10.15 1.10
N ILE A 78 -5.56 10.47 0.02
CA ILE A 78 -4.52 9.58 -0.52
C ILE A 78 -3.46 9.28 0.55
N ALA A 79 -2.88 10.31 1.17
CA ALA A 79 -1.84 10.15 2.18
C ALA A 79 -2.33 9.31 3.37
N GLN A 80 -3.54 9.59 3.86
CA GLN A 80 -4.14 8.87 4.97
C GLN A 80 -4.39 7.39 4.63
N ARG A 81 -4.82 7.10 3.40
CA ARG A 81 -5.05 5.72 2.96
C ARG A 81 -3.74 4.94 2.77
N ILE A 82 -2.66 5.57 2.32
CA ILE A 82 -1.33 4.94 2.26
C ILE A 82 -0.78 4.65 3.66
N VAL A 83 -0.94 5.58 4.61
CA VAL A 83 -0.60 5.33 6.03
C VAL A 83 -1.38 4.11 6.54
N ARG A 84 -2.69 4.05 6.31
CA ARG A 84 -3.54 2.92 6.72
C ARG A 84 -3.09 1.60 6.10
N LEU A 85 -2.70 1.61 4.83
CA LEU A 85 -2.12 0.45 4.16
C LEU A 85 -0.86 -0.04 4.89
N THR A 86 0.03 0.87 5.27
CA THR A 86 1.28 0.51 6.00
C THR A 86 0.96 -0.12 7.35
N TYR A 87 -0.01 0.43 8.08
CA TYR A 87 -0.53 -0.15 9.33
C TYR A 87 -1.08 -1.57 9.15
N TYR A 88 -1.91 -1.80 8.12
CA TYR A 88 -2.43 -3.14 7.88
C TYR A 88 -1.34 -4.17 7.53
N ILE A 89 -0.23 -3.73 6.93
CA ILE A 89 0.93 -4.59 6.68
C ILE A 89 1.62 -4.95 8.01
N GLU A 90 1.79 -3.99 8.91
CA GLU A 90 2.29 -4.21 10.27
C GLU A 90 1.40 -5.17 11.07
N ASP A 91 0.09 -4.92 11.11
CA ASP A 91 -0.90 -5.78 11.77
C ASP A 91 -0.88 -7.21 11.21
N GLY A 92 -0.79 -7.34 9.88
CA GLY A 92 -0.62 -8.62 9.21
C GLY A 92 0.65 -9.34 9.65
N MET A 93 1.77 -8.62 9.78
CA MET A 93 3.02 -9.20 10.24
C MET A 93 2.95 -9.62 11.72
N ASN A 94 2.36 -8.79 12.58
CA ASN A 94 2.13 -9.13 13.99
C ASN A 94 1.27 -10.39 14.14
N MET A 95 0.23 -10.53 13.31
CA MET A 95 -0.62 -11.72 13.29
C MET A 95 0.16 -12.96 12.82
N LEU A 96 0.99 -12.83 11.78
CA LEU A 96 1.88 -13.89 11.32
C LEU A 96 2.86 -14.33 12.43
N CYS A 97 3.38 -13.39 13.21
CA CYS A 97 4.30 -13.69 14.32
C CYS A 97 3.61 -14.37 15.50
N SER A 98 2.35 -14.03 15.75
CA SER A 98 1.56 -14.57 16.86
C SER A 98 1.02 -15.97 16.59
N CYS A 99 0.94 -16.37 15.32
CA CYS A 99 0.47 -17.67 14.91
C CYS A 99 1.62 -18.70 14.86
N ASP A 100 1.41 -19.89 15.43
CA ASP A 100 2.28 -21.05 15.20
C ASP A 100 2.07 -21.60 13.78
N LEU A 101 2.58 -20.86 12.80
CA LEU A 101 2.37 -21.06 11.37
C LEU A 101 3.17 -22.21 10.77
N VAL A 102 3.62 -23.21 11.55
CA VAL A 102 4.51 -24.26 11.04
C VAL A 102 3.71 -25.50 10.64
N PRO A 103 3.85 -25.98 9.37
CA PRO A 103 4.58 -25.37 8.25
C PRO A 103 3.78 -24.23 7.59
N ILE A 104 4.48 -23.21 7.07
CA ILE A 104 3.82 -22.09 6.38
C ILE A 104 3.12 -22.64 5.15
N ARG A 105 1.82 -22.39 5.08
CA ARG A 105 0.99 -22.90 4.00
C ARG A 105 1.22 -22.08 2.73
N ASN A 106 1.25 -22.78 1.60
CA ASN A 106 1.44 -22.17 0.28
C ASN A 106 0.33 -21.16 -0.09
N ASP A 107 -0.88 -21.32 0.47
CA ASP A 107 -1.98 -20.37 0.26
C ASP A 107 -1.68 -19.02 0.91
N VAL A 108 -1.16 -18.97 2.14
CA VAL A 108 -0.75 -17.73 2.82
C VAL A 108 0.35 -17.02 2.02
N LEU A 109 1.38 -17.76 1.59
CA LEU A 109 2.47 -17.19 0.79
C LEU A 109 1.95 -16.60 -0.54
N LEU A 110 0.99 -17.28 -1.19
CA LEU A 110 0.35 -16.79 -2.41
C LEU A 110 -0.41 -15.47 -2.16
N LEU A 111 -1.14 -15.36 -1.06
CA LEU A 111 -1.88 -14.13 -0.71
C LEU A 111 -0.93 -12.95 -0.44
N VAL A 112 0.18 -13.19 0.28
CA VAL A 112 1.23 -12.17 0.48
C VAL A 112 1.85 -11.75 -0.85
N GLN A 113 2.12 -12.69 -1.75
CA GLN A 113 2.64 -12.38 -3.08
C GLN A 113 1.64 -11.56 -3.91
N ILE A 114 0.34 -11.84 -3.82
CA ILE A 114 -0.71 -11.02 -4.45
C ILE A 114 -0.66 -9.59 -3.91
N ASN A 115 -0.60 -9.42 -2.58
CA ASN A 115 -0.51 -8.09 -1.95
C ASN A 115 0.76 -7.34 -2.39
N GLN A 116 1.92 -8.02 -2.43
CA GLN A 116 3.17 -7.44 -2.92
C GLN A 116 3.05 -6.95 -4.37
N ASN A 117 2.49 -7.76 -5.26
CA ASN A 117 2.30 -7.40 -6.66
C ASN A 117 1.34 -6.21 -6.83
N CYS A 118 0.27 -6.16 -6.02
CA CYS A 118 -0.65 -5.02 -6.02
C CYS A 118 0.06 -3.74 -5.54
N CYS A 119 0.86 -3.82 -4.47
CA CYS A 119 1.61 -2.68 -3.95
C CYS A 119 2.60 -2.12 -4.97
N LEU A 120 3.38 -3.00 -5.60
CA LEU A 120 4.34 -2.60 -6.64
C LEU A 120 3.63 -1.92 -7.81
N LYS A 121 2.49 -2.48 -8.27
CA LYS A 121 1.76 -1.86 -9.38
C LYS A 121 1.13 -0.54 -8.98
N LEU A 122 0.58 -0.43 -7.77
CA LEU A 122 0.03 0.81 -7.25
C LEU A 122 1.10 1.90 -7.12
N LYS A 123 2.34 1.55 -6.71
CA LYS A 123 3.46 2.50 -6.69
C LYS A 123 3.70 3.12 -8.07
N GLU A 124 3.67 2.31 -9.14
CA GLU A 124 3.81 2.82 -10.52
C GLU A 124 2.63 3.73 -10.92
N VAL A 125 1.39 3.39 -10.53
CA VAL A 125 0.22 4.25 -10.78
C VAL A 125 0.36 5.58 -10.05
N VAL A 126 0.76 5.56 -8.79
CA VAL A 126 0.99 6.77 -7.96
C VAL A 126 2.12 7.62 -8.54
N LYS A 127 3.20 7.00 -9.02
CA LYS A 127 4.31 7.68 -9.70
C LYS A 127 3.87 8.41 -10.96
N GLU A 128 2.99 7.80 -11.76
CA GLU A 128 2.46 8.44 -12.96
C GLU A 128 1.30 9.40 -12.70
N LEU A 129 0.81 9.49 -11.46
CA LEU A 129 -0.31 10.36 -11.09
C LEU A 129 -0.02 11.81 -11.43
N ARG A 130 1.21 12.31 -11.26
CA ARG A 130 1.58 13.70 -11.63
C ARG A 130 1.24 14.08 -13.08
N ASN A 131 1.13 13.09 -13.97
CA ASN A 131 0.85 13.27 -15.38
C ASN A 131 -0.64 13.06 -15.75
N PHE A 132 -1.54 13.04 -14.76
CA PHE A 132 -2.94 12.61 -14.92
C PHE A 132 -3.72 13.30 -16.06
N ARG A 133 -3.44 14.58 -16.35
CA ARG A 133 -4.15 15.35 -17.40
C ARG A 133 -3.88 14.86 -18.82
N LYS A 134 -2.75 14.17 -19.07
CA LYS A 134 -2.29 13.86 -20.44
C LYS A 134 -1.75 12.43 -20.59
N SER A 135 -1.53 11.71 -19.49
CA SER A 135 -0.84 10.42 -19.52
C SER A 135 -1.75 9.29 -19.98
N LYS A 136 -1.58 8.87 -21.23
CA LYS A 136 -2.12 7.59 -21.73
C LYS A 136 -1.52 6.39 -20.98
N ALA A 137 -0.30 6.54 -20.43
CA ALA A 137 0.34 5.51 -19.63
C ALA A 137 -0.40 5.29 -18.30
N LEU A 138 -0.83 6.36 -17.63
CA LEU A 138 -1.59 6.26 -16.37
C LEU A 138 -2.89 5.45 -16.54
N ILE A 139 -3.66 5.71 -17.60
CA ILE A 139 -4.90 4.96 -17.90
C ILE A 139 -4.58 3.47 -18.11
N LYS A 140 -3.52 3.16 -18.86
CA LYS A 140 -3.08 1.78 -19.08
C LYS A 140 -2.64 1.12 -17.77
N ASP A 141 -1.91 1.83 -16.94
CA ASP A 141 -1.40 1.32 -15.67
C ASP A 141 -2.51 1.07 -14.66
N LEU A 142 -3.50 1.95 -14.59
CA LEU A 142 -4.70 1.78 -13.78
C LEU A 142 -5.53 0.57 -14.26
N ALA A 143 -5.70 0.40 -15.57
CA ALA A 143 -6.39 -0.77 -16.14
C ALA A 143 -5.65 -2.09 -15.81
N LEU A 144 -4.32 -2.09 -15.88
CA LEU A 144 -3.50 -3.23 -15.46
C LEU A 144 -3.62 -3.49 -13.96
N PHE A 145 -3.66 -2.44 -13.14
CA PHE A 145 -3.86 -2.57 -11.70
C PHE A 145 -5.23 -3.18 -11.37
N TYR A 146 -6.31 -2.70 -11.99
CA TYR A 146 -7.64 -3.29 -11.83
C TYR A 146 -7.69 -4.76 -12.28
N LYS A 147 -6.95 -5.15 -13.33
CA LYS A 147 -6.81 -6.55 -13.71
C LYS A 147 -6.13 -7.38 -12.62
N LEU A 148 -5.08 -6.84 -11.97
CA LEU A 148 -4.44 -7.50 -10.82
C LEU A 148 -5.40 -7.62 -9.64
N LEU A 149 -6.16 -6.57 -9.30
CA LEU A 149 -7.17 -6.61 -8.23
C LEU A 149 -8.28 -7.62 -8.53
N LYS A 150 -8.75 -7.71 -9.77
CA LYS A 150 -9.75 -8.72 -10.17
C LYS A 150 -9.22 -10.14 -9.99
N ASN A 151 -7.98 -10.39 -10.42
CA ASN A 151 -7.34 -11.70 -10.28
C ASN A 151 -7.07 -12.05 -8.80
N GLY A 152 -6.53 -11.10 -8.03
CA GLY A 152 -6.29 -11.27 -6.60
C GLY A 152 -7.58 -11.59 -5.84
N ARG A 153 -8.66 -10.84 -6.09
CA ARG A 153 -9.98 -11.10 -5.48
C ARG A 153 -10.46 -12.53 -5.77
N ARG A 154 -10.25 -13.04 -7.00
CA ARG A 154 -10.58 -14.43 -7.33
C ARG A 154 -9.77 -15.41 -6.49
N SER A 155 -8.46 -15.20 -6.34
CA SER A 155 -7.60 -16.04 -5.50
C SER A 155 -8.04 -16.03 -4.04
N TYR A 156 -8.32 -14.86 -3.45
CA TYR A 156 -8.86 -14.75 -2.08
C TYR A 156 -10.19 -15.50 -1.93
N ASN A 157 -11.09 -15.40 -2.92
CA ASN A 157 -12.37 -16.10 -2.88
C ASN A 157 -12.25 -17.63 -2.97
N GLN A 158 -11.23 -18.12 -3.68
CA GLN A 158 -10.93 -19.55 -3.84
C GLN A 158 -10.16 -20.14 -2.65
N THR A 159 -9.62 -19.31 -1.76
CA THR A 159 -8.99 -19.79 -0.53
C THR A 159 -10.02 -20.47 0.37
N LEU A 160 -9.84 -21.77 0.59
CA LEU A 160 -10.77 -22.62 1.34
C LEU A 160 -10.84 -22.28 2.83
N TYR A 161 -9.79 -21.67 3.40
CA TYR A 161 -9.63 -21.45 4.84
C TYR A 161 -9.72 -19.96 5.21
N LYS A 162 -10.90 -19.37 5.01
CA LYS A 162 -11.21 -17.98 5.41
C LYS A 162 -11.28 -17.78 6.93
N SER A 163 -11.39 -18.87 7.70
CA SER A 163 -11.46 -18.86 9.17
C SER A 163 -10.13 -18.54 9.85
N TYR A 164 -9.04 -18.46 9.09
CA TYR A 164 -7.71 -18.19 9.63
C TYR A 164 -7.52 -16.69 9.86
N MET A 165 -7.11 -16.27 11.06
CA MET A 165 -6.98 -14.84 11.40
C MET A 165 -6.05 -14.09 10.45
N VAL A 166 -4.95 -14.71 10.02
CA VAL A 166 -4.02 -14.14 9.01
C VAL A 166 -4.72 -13.85 7.69
N TYR A 167 -5.69 -14.68 7.25
CA TYR A 167 -6.43 -14.40 6.02
C TYR A 167 -7.17 -13.06 6.13
N SER A 168 -7.79 -12.78 7.28
CA SER A 168 -8.50 -11.52 7.52
C SER A 168 -7.55 -10.32 7.43
N GLU A 169 -6.38 -10.40 8.05
CA GLU A 169 -5.40 -9.31 8.00
C GLU A 169 -4.85 -9.09 6.58
N LEU A 170 -4.48 -10.15 5.87
CA LEU A 170 -4.05 -10.04 4.48
C LEU A 170 -5.15 -9.49 3.57
N LYS A 171 -6.42 -9.82 3.86
CA LYS A 171 -7.57 -9.30 3.14
C LYS A 171 -7.78 -7.80 3.38
N LYS A 172 -7.55 -7.28 4.59
CA LYS A 172 -7.59 -5.83 4.87
C LYS A 172 -6.56 -5.06 4.06
N ILE A 173 -5.33 -5.58 3.97
CA ILE A 173 -4.28 -5.03 3.09
C ILE A 173 -4.81 -4.98 1.65
N PHE A 174 -5.37 -6.09 1.17
CA PHE A 174 -5.89 -6.21 -0.18
C PHE A 174 -7.03 -5.23 -0.47
N ASP A 175 -8.00 -5.08 0.43
CA ASP A 175 -9.11 -4.13 0.27
C ASP A 175 -8.64 -2.68 0.31
N CYS A 176 -7.61 -2.38 1.10
CA CYS A 176 -7.03 -1.04 1.13
C CYS A 176 -6.43 -0.63 -0.23
N PHE A 177 -5.89 -1.57 -1.02
CA PHE A 177 -5.47 -1.27 -2.40
C PHE A 177 -6.63 -0.85 -3.29
N ILE A 178 -7.81 -1.44 -3.09
CA ILE A 178 -9.02 -1.13 -3.86
C ILE A 178 -9.51 0.27 -3.49
N ASP A 179 -9.51 0.59 -2.20
CA ASP A 179 -9.88 1.92 -1.72
C ASP A 179 -8.97 3.00 -2.32
N ILE A 180 -7.64 2.78 -2.33
CA ILE A 180 -6.70 3.73 -2.95
C ILE A 180 -6.98 3.84 -4.46
N ALA A 181 -7.25 2.72 -5.15
CA ALA A 181 -7.57 2.75 -6.58
C ALA A 181 -8.77 3.66 -6.89
N PHE A 182 -9.84 3.56 -6.09
CA PHE A 182 -11.04 4.38 -6.26
C PHE A 182 -10.77 5.87 -6.00
N ILE A 183 -9.96 6.19 -4.98
CA ILE A 183 -9.56 7.57 -4.73
C ILE A 183 -8.77 8.13 -5.93
N LEU A 184 -7.78 7.38 -6.42
CA LEU A 184 -6.98 7.80 -7.58
C LEU A 184 -7.82 7.96 -8.85
N GLU A 185 -8.77 7.06 -9.09
CA GLU A 185 -9.70 7.17 -10.21
C GLU A 185 -10.57 8.41 -10.09
N GLY A 186 -11.09 8.72 -8.89
CA GLY A 186 -11.83 9.95 -8.61
C GLY A 186 -11.01 11.20 -8.92
N VAL A 187 -9.75 11.25 -8.49
CA VAL A 187 -8.82 12.35 -8.81
C VAL A 187 -8.65 12.51 -10.31
N ILE A 188 -8.45 11.42 -11.04
CA ILE A 188 -8.27 11.45 -12.50
C ILE A 188 -9.54 11.99 -13.16
N ILE A 189 -10.72 11.45 -12.83
CA ILE A 189 -12.00 11.83 -13.44
C ILE A 189 -12.34 13.29 -13.14
N ASN A 190 -12.20 13.74 -11.90
CA ASN A 190 -12.58 15.09 -11.48
C ASN A 190 -11.69 16.18 -12.08
N ASN A 191 -10.51 15.81 -12.59
CA ASN A 191 -9.53 16.75 -13.14
C ASN A 191 -9.18 16.46 -14.62
N SER A 192 -9.98 15.65 -15.31
CA SER A 192 -9.90 15.38 -16.76
C SER A 192 -10.77 16.30 -17.59
#